data_AF-A0A962YFG0-F1
#
_entry.id   AF-A0A962YFG0-F1
#
_cell.length_a   1.000
_cell.length_b   1.000
_cell.length_c   1.000
_cell.angle_alpha   90.00
_cell.angle_beta   90.00
_cell.angle_gamma   90.00
#
_symmetry.space_group_name_H-M   'P 1'
#
loop_
_entity.id
_entity.type
_entity.pdbx_description
1 polymer ?
#
loop_
_entity_poly.entity_id
_entity_poly.type
_entity_poly.pdbx_seq_one_letter_code
_entity_poly.pdbx_strand_id
1 'polypeptide(L)' 'QQVFELVRRIRQEGYTVLIVEQNIQQVLKVVDRAYLLEVGRIRTSGSSQELLASEDIRKAYIGL' A
#
# COMPACT_ATOMS: atom_id res chain seq x y z
N GLN A 1 -2.59 11.89 -8.37
CA GLN A 1 -1.28 11.90 -9.06
C GLN A 1 -0.23 12.78 -8.37
N GLN A 2 -0.55 13.92 -7.73
CA GLN A 2 0.46 14.74 -7.02
C GLN A 2 0.86 14.23 -5.62
N VAL A 3 -0.08 13.69 -4.84
CA VAL A 3 0.19 13.22 -3.46
C VAL A 3 1.28 12.14 -3.43
N PHE A 4 1.25 11.21 -4.39
CA PHE A 4 2.23 10.13 -4.48
C PHE A 4 3.64 10.60 -4.86
N GLU A 5 3.75 11.65 -5.67
CA GLU A 5 5.05 12.25 -5.97
C GLU A 5 5.63 12.96 -4.75
N LEU A 6 4.78 13.67 -4.00
CA LEU A 6 5.17 14.29 -2.73
C LEU A 6 5.68 13.25 -1.73
N VAL A 7 4.97 12.12 -1.57
CA VAL A 7 5.39 11.00 -0.72
C VAL A 7 6.76 10.48 -1.14
N ARG A 8 7.00 10.28 -2.44
CA ARG A 8 8.30 9.80 -2.93
C ARG A 8 9.42 10.79 -2.62
N ARG A 9 9.16 12.09 -2.76
CA ARG A 9 10.13 13.13 -2.42
C ARG A 9 10.46 13.15 -0.93
N ILE A 10 9.45 13.11 -0.06
CA ILE A 10 9.63 13.08 1.40
C ILE A 10 10.46 11.84 1.80
N ARG A 11 10.18 10.68 1.19
CA ARG A 11 10.98 9.46 1.36
C ARG A 11 12.43 9.66 0.91
N GLN A 12 12.66 10.28 -0.26
CA GLN A 12 14.01 10.53 -0.79
C GLN A 12 14.83 11.46 0.12
N GLU A 13 14.16 12.34 0.87
CA GLU A 13 14.78 13.19 1.89
C GLU A 13 15.13 12.42 3.19
N GLY A 14 14.84 11.12 3.26
CA GLY A 14 15.21 10.23 4.37
C GLY A 14 14.13 10.06 5.44
N TYR A 15 12.94 10.66 5.25
CA TYR A 15 11.85 10.55 6.20
C TYR A 15 11.06 9.24 6.02
N THR A 16 10.55 8.71 7.13
CA THR A 16 9.59 7.62 7.12
C THR A 16 8.17 8.19 6.97
N VAL A 17 7.40 7.64 6.04
CA VAL A 17 6.02 8.07 5.76
C VAL A 17 5.06 6.93 6.04
N LEU A 18 4.01 7.20 6.81
CA LEU A 18 2.86 6.32 6.98
C LEU A 18 1.67 6.89 6.20
N ILE A 19 1.06 6.07 5.36
CA ILE A 19 -0.09 6.46 4.54
C ILE A 19 -1.27 5.58 4.94
N VAL A 20 -2.41 6.21 5.20
CA VAL A 20 -3.68 5.53 5.47
C VAL A 20 -4.63 5.89 4.34
N GLU A 21 -5.05 4.88 3.58
CA GLU A 21 -5.76 5.07 2.33
C GLU A 21 -6.70 3.90 2.05
N GLN A 22 -7.81 4.18 1.36
CA GLN A 22 -8.77 3.16 0.95
C GLN A 22 -8.44 2.57 -0.43
N ASN A 23 -7.70 3.32 -1.27
CA ASN A 23 -7.30 2.86 -2.60
C ASN A 23 -6.00 2.03 -2.55
N ILE A 24 -6.16 0.73 -2.25
CA ILE A 24 -5.05 -0.21 -2.07
C ILE A 24 -4.19 -0.33 -3.33
N GLN A 25 -4.81 -0.38 -4.52
CA GLN A 25 -4.08 -0.52 -5.80
C GLN A 25 -3.04 0.58 -6.02
N GLN A 26 -3.40 1.83 -5.74
CA GLN A 26 -2.50 2.96 -5.97
C GLN A 26 -1.42 3.03 -4.90
N VAL A 27 -1.78 2.74 -3.64
CA VAL A 27 -0.86 2.73 -2.49
C VAL A 27 0.22 1.67 -2.64
N LEU A 28 -0.14 0.44 -3.02
CA LEU A 28 0.85 -0.63 -3.17
C LEU A 28 1.90 -0.33 -4.24
N LYS A 29 1.67 0.61 -5.16
CA LYS A 29 2.67 1.03 -6.17
C LYS A 29 3.72 2.02 -5.64
N VAL A 30 3.56 2.53 -4.42
CA VAL A 30 4.42 3.59 -3.87
C VAL A 30 5.04 3.26 -2.51
N VAL A 31 4.44 2.35 -1.75
CA VAL A 31 4.95 1.96 -0.43
C VAL A 31 5.90 0.77 -0.51
N ASP A 32 6.81 0.66 0.45
CA ASP A 32 7.72 -0.49 0.55
C ASP A 32 7.04 -1.69 1.23
N ARG A 33 6.14 -1.41 2.20
CA ARG A 33 5.37 -2.41 2.96
C ARG A 33 3.94 -1.91 3.18
N ALA A 34 2.99 -2.82 3.35
CA ALA A 34 1.63 -2.45 3.70
C ALA A 34 1.01 -3.40 4.72
N TYR A 35 0.02 -2.88 5.44
CA TYR A 35 -0.80 -3.60 6.41
C TYR A 35 -2.26 -3.38 6.02
N LEU A 36 -3.00 -4.48 5.83
CA LEU A 36 -4.42 -4.44 5.54
C LEU A 36 -5.19 -4.60 6.85
N LEU A 37 -5.93 -3.55 7.21
CA LEU A 37 -6.77 -3.52 8.39
C LEU A 37 -8.24 -3.75 7.99
N GLU A 38 -8.87 -4.75 8.57
CA GLU A 38 -10.30 -5.03 8.41
C GLU A 38 -10.95 -5.25 9.77
N VAL A 39 -12.05 -4.54 10.02
CA VAL A 39 -12.87 -4.72 11.24
C VAL A 39 -12.01 -4.71 12.52
N GLY A 40 -11.03 -3.80 12.57
CA GLY A 40 -10.13 -3.64 13.71
C GLY A 40 -9.02 -4.69 13.84
N ARG A 41 -8.80 -5.55 12.83
CA ARG A 41 -7.73 -6.57 12.83
C ARG A 41 -6.86 -6.47 11.59
N ILE A 42 -5.56 -6.73 11.74
CA ILE A 42 -4.64 -6.85 10.61
C ILE A 42 -4.93 -8.19 9.94
N ARG A 43 -5.53 -8.14 8.75
CA ARG A 43 -5.84 -9.34 7.96
C ARG A 43 -4.59 -9.89 7.26
N THR A 44 -3.77 -9.01 6.72
CA THR A 44 -2.52 -9.39 6.06
C THR A 44 -1.52 -8.23 6.07
N SER A 45 -0.24 -8.54 5.96
CA SER A 45 0.85 -7.58 5.89
C SER A 45 2.04 -8.19 5.17
N GLY A 46 2.80 -7.37 4.46
CA GLY A 46 3.97 -7.84 3.71
C GLY A 46 4.61 -6.71 2.91
N SER A 47 5.59 -7.07 2.08
CA SER A 47 6.12 -6.13 1.09
C SER A 47 5.04 -5.78 0.06
N SER A 48 5.10 -4.59 -0.51
CA SER A 48 4.16 -4.22 -1.56
C SER A 48 4.17 -5.17 -2.76
N GLN A 49 5.34 -5.73 -3.10
CA GLN A 49 5.50 -6.73 -4.15
C GLN A 49 4.77 -8.05 -3.83
N GLU A 50 4.93 -8.58 -2.63
CA GLU A 50 4.22 -9.80 -2.19
C GLU A 50 2.70 -9.59 -2.23
N LEU A 51 2.25 -8.44 -1.74
CA LEU A 51 0.81 -8.13 -1.67
C LEU A 51 0.21 -7.91 -3.06
N LEU A 52 0.96 -7.33 -4.01
CA LEU A 52 0.54 -7.21 -5.42
C LEU A 52 0.51 -8.55 -6.16
N ALA A 53 1.40 -9.48 -5.79
CA ALA A 53 1.44 -10.83 -6.35
C ALA A 53 0.38 -11.76 -5.76
N SER A 54 -0.16 -11.44 -4.58
CA SER A 54 -1.20 -12.23 -3.91
C SER A 54 -2.50 -12.28 -4.72
N GLU A 55 -2.93 -13.49 -5.10
CA GLU A 55 -4.23 -13.69 -5.76
C GLU A 55 -5.40 -13.22 -4.88
N ASP A 56 -5.33 -13.44 -3.58
CA ASP A 56 -6.40 -13.08 -2.64
C ASP A 56 -6.60 -11.55 -2.61
N ILE A 57 -5.51 -10.79 -2.59
CA ILE A 57 -5.58 -9.31 -2.62
C ILE A 57 -6.05 -8.83 -3.98
N ARG A 58 -5.58 -9.46 -5.08
CA ARG A 58 -6.02 -9.09 -6.42
C ARG A 58 -7.54 -9.26 -6.59
N LYS A 59 -8.06 -10.43 -6.18
CA LYS A 59 -9.49 -10.75 -6.23
C LYS A 59 -10.32 -9.82 -5.35
N ALA A 60 -9.85 -9.49 -4.15
CA ALA A 60 -10.63 -8.71 -3.19
C ALA A 60 -10.61 -7.18 -3.44
N TYR A 61 -9.53 -6.62 -4.01
CA TYR A 61 -9.34 -5.15 -4.03
C TYR A 61 -8.85 -4.55 -5.35
N ILE A 62 -8.38 -5.36 -6.30
CA ILE A 62 -7.77 -4.86 -7.54
C ILE A 62 -8.72 -5.09 -8.74
N GLY A 63 -9.76 -5.91 -8.59
CA GLY A 63 -10.62 -6.29 -9.71
C GLY A 63 -9.95 -7.35 -10.57
N LEU A 64 -10.75 -8.31 -11.03
CA LEU A 64 -10.36 -9.45 -11.86
C LEU A 64 -9.74 -9.00 -13.19
#